data_AF-A0A4W4E0N7-F1
#
_entry.id   AF-A0A4W4E0N7-F1
#
_cell.length_a   1.000
_cell.length_b   1.000
_cell.length_c   1.000
_cell.angle_alpha   90.00
_cell.angle_beta   90.00
_cell.angle_gamma   90.00
#
_symmetry.space_group_name_H-M   'P 1'
#
loop_
_entity.id
_entity.type
_entity.pdbx_description
1 polymer ?
#
loop_
_entity_poly.entity_id
_entity_poly.type
_entity_poly.pdbx_seq_one_letter_code
_entity_poly.pdbx_strand_id
1 'polypeptide(L)'
;KTLKMSDVPLIYLYNIITHSLTWILITFTYTSLLHWPFTYGWILMTFTYTSLLHWPKAWEKKYGRTEVIDNTLNPDFVRKFVLDFFFEEKQNLRFDVYNVDTRSSNISKHDFLGQTFCTLGEIIGSTGSRMERTLSGIPGKKCGTIILAAEELSNCRDIATMQLCANKLDKKDFFGKSDPFLVFYRSNEDGTFTICHKTEVVKNNLNPVWQPFTIPVRALYLYGEPVHSNHDFIGEFTTSYRELSRGQSQFNVYEVLNPKKKGKKKKYVNSGTVTLLSFKVESEYTFVDFIRGGIRCVPDPSVIAGNPAQPTSLHYMSPYQMNTYAMALKAVGEIIQDYDSDKLFPAYGFGAKLPPDGKISHAFPLNGNSEDPNCVGIEGVLEAYFQSLRTVQLYGPTNFAPVINQVACSAQEVTDGSQYFVLLMITDGVISDMVQTKEAVVNASSLPMSIIIVGVGPAEFDAMEELDGDEVRVSSRGRFAERDIVQFVPFRDYIDRSGNQILSMARLAKDVLAEIPEQLLSFMKSKGIEPRPAPPASCVPNKPPGSMRI
;
A
#
# COMPACT_ATOMS: atom_id res chain seq x y z
N LYS A 1 -44.61 -16.28 28.50
CA LYS A 1 -43.41 -17.15 28.41
C LYS A 1 -43.10 -17.42 26.94
N THR A 2 -42.30 -16.57 26.32
CA THR A 2 -41.58 -16.86 25.07
C THR A 2 -40.41 -15.87 25.02
N LEU A 3 -39.19 -16.38 25.21
CA LEU A 3 -37.95 -15.61 25.20
C LEU A 3 -37.58 -15.27 23.74
N LYS A 4 -37.26 -14.00 23.52
CA LYS A 4 -36.78 -13.43 22.25
C LYS A 4 -35.30 -13.75 22.05
N MET A 5 -34.92 -14.03 20.81
CA MET A 5 -33.53 -14.06 20.32
C MET A 5 -32.94 -12.65 20.41
N SER A 6 -32.23 -12.39 21.49
CA SER A 6 -31.09 -11.46 21.53
C SER A 6 -29.89 -12.26 22.03
N ASP A 7 -28.70 -11.92 21.52
CA ASP A 7 -27.38 -12.39 21.97
C ASP A 7 -26.75 -13.54 21.19
N VAL A 8 -26.39 -13.27 19.93
CA VAL A 8 -25.12 -13.75 19.34
C VAL A 8 -24.52 -12.58 18.54
N PRO A 9 -23.27 -12.15 18.82
CA PRO A 9 -22.64 -11.07 18.07
C PRO A 9 -22.32 -11.55 16.64
N LEU A 10 -22.95 -10.90 15.65
CA LEU A 10 -22.49 -10.91 14.27
C LEU A 10 -21.13 -10.20 14.22
N ILE A 11 -20.06 -10.99 14.29
CA ILE A 11 -18.73 -10.53 13.90
C ILE A 11 -18.73 -10.50 12.36
N TYR A 12 -18.90 -9.31 11.80
CA TYR A 12 -18.46 -9.03 10.45
C TYR A 12 -16.93 -9.20 10.43
N LEU A 13 -16.47 -10.38 10.02
CA LEU A 13 -15.10 -10.54 9.54
C LEU A 13 -15.05 -9.84 8.17
N TYR A 14 -14.86 -8.51 8.21
CA TYR A 14 -14.27 -7.79 7.09
C TYR A 14 -13.04 -8.58 6.63
N ASN A 15 -12.85 -8.70 5.32
CA ASN A 15 -11.68 -9.31 4.70
C ASN A 15 -10.38 -8.78 5.35
N ILE A 16 -9.81 -9.51 6.31
CA ILE A 16 -8.45 -9.28 6.82
C ILE A 16 -7.41 -9.79 5.79
N ILE A 17 -7.84 -10.29 4.62
CA ILE A 17 -6.98 -10.92 3.61
C ILE A 17 -6.59 -9.96 2.47
N THR A 18 -7.18 -8.76 2.37
CA THR A 18 -6.86 -7.82 1.27
C THR A 18 -5.66 -6.91 1.53
N HIS A 19 -5.15 -6.77 2.76
CA HIS A 19 -3.87 -6.09 2.96
C HIS A 19 -2.73 -7.11 2.95
N SER A 20 -1.86 -6.98 1.96
CA SER A 20 -0.60 -7.74 1.88
C SER A 20 0.32 -7.32 3.04
N LEU A 21 0.09 -7.92 4.22
CA LEU A 21 0.99 -7.83 5.37
C LEU A 21 2.39 -8.24 4.92
N THR A 22 3.22 -7.22 4.70
CA THR A 22 4.58 -7.38 4.23
C THR A 22 5.46 -7.32 5.45
N TRP A 23 6.11 -8.43 5.76
CA TRP A 23 6.97 -8.49 6.92
C TRP A 23 8.35 -7.96 6.54
N ILE A 24 8.83 -6.95 7.27
CA ILE A 24 10.11 -6.32 7.03
C ILE A 24 11.08 -6.69 8.13
N LEU A 25 12.23 -7.19 7.72
CA LEU A 25 13.37 -7.54 8.52
C LEU A 25 14.35 -6.37 8.53
N ILE A 26 14.53 -5.70 9.67
CA ILE A 26 15.47 -4.58 9.76
C ILE A 26 16.82 -5.06 10.31
N THR A 27 17.89 -4.73 9.59
CA THR A 27 19.30 -4.94 9.96
C THR A 27 19.97 -3.59 10.21
N PHE A 28 20.95 -3.56 11.12
CA PHE A 28 21.56 -2.32 11.58
C PHE A 28 23.07 -2.46 11.69
N THR A 29 23.78 -1.42 11.25
CA THR A 29 25.22 -1.28 11.49
C THR A 29 25.47 0.12 12.03
N TYR A 30 26.26 0.27 13.10
CA TYR A 30 26.68 1.58 13.59
C TYR A 30 28.14 1.80 13.24
N THR A 31 28.52 3.05 12.93
CA THR A 31 29.91 3.47 12.69
C THR A 31 30.22 4.66 13.60
N SER A 32 31.15 4.48 14.53
CA SER A 32 31.57 5.55 15.42
C SER A 32 32.55 6.51 14.72
N LEU A 33 32.38 7.82 14.97
CA LEU A 33 33.33 8.86 14.52
C LEU A 33 34.22 9.37 15.66
N LEU A 34 34.18 8.73 16.84
CA LEU A 34 34.91 9.19 18.02
C LEU A 34 36.32 8.59 18.07
N HIS A 35 37.33 9.43 17.92
CA HIS A 35 38.65 9.22 18.53
C HIS A 35 38.60 9.69 19.99
N TRP A 36 38.01 8.90 20.88
CA TRP A 36 38.31 9.01 22.32
C TRP A 36 39.50 8.09 22.62
N PRO A 37 40.49 8.46 23.46
CA PRO A 37 41.70 7.65 23.61
C PRO A 37 41.47 6.30 24.31
N PHE A 38 40.26 6.03 24.82
CA PHE A 38 39.93 4.79 25.52
C PHE A 38 38.43 4.49 25.44
N THR A 39 37.98 3.74 24.44
CA THR A 39 36.73 2.96 24.54
C THR A 39 36.83 1.69 23.70
N TYR A 40 37.47 0.67 24.27
CA TYR A 40 37.10 -0.73 24.02
C TYR A 40 35.78 -0.96 24.78
N GLY A 41 34.67 -0.49 24.19
CA GLY A 41 33.35 -0.45 24.81
C GLY A 41 32.42 -1.53 24.25
N TRP A 42 31.37 -1.86 25.01
CA TRP A 42 30.37 -2.87 24.65
C TRP A 42 29.14 -2.12 24.13
N ILE A 43 28.79 -2.23 22.84
CA ILE A 43 27.74 -1.41 22.24
C ILE A 43 26.40 -2.14 22.24
N LEU A 44 25.35 -1.44 22.66
CA LEU A 44 23.95 -1.88 22.62
C LEU A 44 23.09 -0.87 21.87
N MET A 45 22.17 -1.35 21.05
CA MET A 45 21.13 -0.52 20.45
C MET A 45 19.74 -0.93 20.96
N THR A 46 18.89 0.06 21.16
CA THR A 46 17.49 -0.14 21.45
C THR A 46 16.59 0.48 20.40
N PHE A 47 15.46 -0.19 20.19
CA PHE A 47 14.53 0.08 19.12
C PHE A 47 13.12 0.30 19.70
N THR A 48 12.51 1.42 19.30
CA THR A 48 11.13 1.78 19.62
C THR A 48 10.36 1.98 18.32
N TYR A 49 9.19 1.36 18.24
CA TYR A 49 8.26 1.40 17.10
C TYR A 49 6.94 2.00 17.55
N THR A 50 6.38 2.89 16.74
CA THR A 50 5.13 3.58 17.04
C THR A 50 4.32 3.77 15.75
N SER A 51 3.03 3.39 15.77
CA SER A 51 2.06 3.68 14.71
C SER A 51 1.02 4.68 15.24
N LEU A 52 0.70 5.70 14.44
CA LEU A 52 -0.21 6.79 14.82
C LEU A 52 -1.64 6.29 15.12
N LEU A 53 -2.06 5.17 14.52
CA LEU A 53 -3.38 4.58 14.77
C LEU A 53 -3.50 3.92 16.16
N HIS A 54 -2.39 3.73 16.87
CA HIS A 54 -2.33 3.07 18.19
C HIS A 54 -2.12 4.06 19.37
N TRP A 55 -2.43 5.35 19.20
CA TRP A 55 -2.39 6.39 20.25
C TRP A 55 -3.41 6.09 21.39
N PRO A 56 -3.10 6.26 22.71
CA PRO A 56 -2.18 7.24 23.32
C PRO A 56 -0.94 6.68 24.05
N LYS A 57 -0.50 5.44 23.79
CA LYS A 57 0.61 4.81 24.56
C LYS A 57 1.98 4.85 23.85
N ALA A 58 2.15 5.72 22.87
CA ALA A 58 3.04 5.48 21.74
C ALA A 58 4.55 5.75 21.95
N TRP A 59 5.05 6.14 23.12
CA TRP A 59 6.51 6.21 23.34
C TRP A 59 7.03 5.36 24.50
N GLU A 60 6.15 4.70 25.25
CA GLU A 60 6.54 4.04 26.50
C GLU A 60 6.86 2.54 26.37
N LYS A 61 6.60 1.92 25.21
CA LYS A 61 6.86 0.49 25.00
C LYS A 61 8.03 0.25 24.05
N LYS A 62 9.19 -0.11 24.62
CA LYS A 62 10.36 -0.62 23.86
C LYS A 62 9.91 -1.80 23.01
N TYR A 63 10.17 -1.74 21.70
CA TYR A 63 9.83 -2.82 20.78
C TYR A 63 10.88 -3.93 20.86
N GLY A 64 12.17 -3.57 20.92
CA GLY A 64 13.25 -4.54 21.00
C GLY A 64 14.59 -3.96 21.44
N ARG A 65 15.54 -4.84 21.69
CA ARG A 65 16.95 -4.52 21.96
C ARG A 65 17.84 -5.49 21.19
N THR A 66 18.93 -4.99 20.61
CA THR A 66 19.93 -5.86 19.98
C THR A 66 20.70 -6.66 21.04
N GLU A 67 21.52 -7.58 20.60
CA GLU A 67 22.65 -8.06 21.38
C GLU A 67 23.66 -6.94 21.67
N VAL A 68 24.54 -7.20 22.63
CA VAL A 68 25.65 -6.32 22.96
C VAL A 68 26.88 -6.83 22.21
N ILE A 69 27.56 -5.96 21.46
CA ILE A 69 28.76 -6.30 20.70
C ILE A 69 29.97 -5.68 21.39
N ASP A 70 30.99 -6.49 21.66
CA ASP A 70 32.18 -6.09 22.39
C ASP A 70 33.24 -5.46 21.47
N ASN A 71 33.93 -4.45 22.01
CA ASN A 71 35.23 -3.97 21.52
C ASN A 71 35.27 -3.57 20.04
N THR A 72 34.20 -2.97 19.53
CA THR A 72 34.14 -2.50 18.14
C THR A 72 33.64 -1.06 18.05
N LEU A 73 34.21 -0.30 17.12
CA LEU A 73 33.69 1.02 16.72
C LEU A 73 32.64 0.91 15.61
N ASN A 74 32.55 -0.27 14.99
CA ASN A 74 31.68 -0.55 13.85
C ASN A 74 30.85 -1.82 14.11
N PRO A 75 29.95 -1.82 15.11
CA PRO A 75 29.14 -3.00 15.42
C PRO A 75 28.17 -3.31 14.28
N ASP A 76 28.13 -4.58 13.90
CA ASP A 76 27.18 -5.13 12.94
C ASP A 76 26.28 -6.14 13.66
N PHE A 77 25.00 -5.83 13.78
CA PHE A 77 24.08 -6.58 14.64
C PHE A 77 23.46 -7.75 13.89
N VAL A 78 23.60 -8.94 14.47
CA VAL A 78 22.99 -10.20 14.01
C VAL A 78 21.51 -10.23 14.34
N ARG A 79 21.07 -9.68 15.48
CA ARG A 79 19.63 -9.66 15.81
C ARG A 79 18.90 -8.70 14.90
N LYS A 80 17.95 -9.26 14.16
CA LYS A 80 17.05 -8.52 13.29
C LYS A 80 15.67 -8.35 13.95
N PHE A 81 14.93 -7.32 13.56
CA PHE A 81 13.55 -7.11 14.02
C PHE A 81 12.58 -7.31 12.86
N VAL A 82 11.47 -7.98 13.14
CA VAL A 82 10.39 -8.23 12.18
C VAL A 82 9.26 -7.25 12.48
N LEU A 83 8.86 -6.48 11.47
CA LEU A 83 7.75 -5.53 11.54
C LEU A 83 6.73 -5.81 10.43
N ASP A 84 5.45 -5.56 10.72
CA ASP A 84 4.44 -5.41 9.68
C ASP A 84 4.65 -4.08 8.97
N PHE A 85 4.64 -4.07 7.64
CA PHE A 85 4.67 -2.86 6.82
C PHE A 85 3.27 -2.54 6.29
N PHE A 86 2.86 -1.29 6.52
CA PHE A 86 1.61 -0.71 6.03
C PHE A 86 1.98 0.54 5.24
N PHE A 87 1.75 0.51 3.93
CA PHE A 87 2.10 1.62 3.03
C PHE A 87 1.39 2.92 3.44
N GLU A 88 0.13 2.76 3.85
CA GLU A 88 -0.83 3.79 4.21
C GLU A 88 -0.66 4.34 5.64
N GLU A 89 0.34 3.87 6.40
CA GLU A 89 0.60 4.32 7.76
C GLU A 89 1.97 5.00 7.92
N LYS A 90 2.00 6.09 8.69
CA LYS A 90 3.24 6.67 9.19
C LYS A 90 3.77 5.85 10.37
N GLN A 91 4.66 4.91 10.07
CA GLN A 91 5.27 4.00 11.04
C GLN A 91 6.59 4.57 11.56
N ASN A 92 6.55 5.28 12.70
CA ASN A 92 7.71 5.98 13.25
C ASN A 92 8.63 5.04 14.02
N LEU A 93 9.93 5.17 13.74
CA LEU A 93 11.01 4.40 14.33
C LEU A 93 11.95 5.34 15.07
N ARG A 94 12.35 4.95 16.28
CA ARG A 94 13.42 5.61 17.02
C ARG A 94 14.46 4.58 17.44
N PHE A 95 15.72 4.96 17.21
CA PHE A 95 16.90 4.17 17.53
C PHE A 95 17.76 4.93 18.53
N ASP A 96 17.98 4.32 19.68
CA ASP A 96 18.87 4.85 20.72
C ASP A 96 20.07 3.92 20.90
N VAL A 97 21.28 4.47 20.82
CA VAL A 97 22.55 3.73 20.93
C VAL A 97 23.22 4.03 22.26
N TYR A 98 23.72 3.00 22.92
CA TYR A 98 24.34 3.06 24.24
C TYR A 98 25.69 2.33 24.27
N ASN A 99 26.60 2.84 25.07
CA ASN A 99 27.78 2.12 25.55
C ASN A 99 27.43 1.44 26.88
N VAL A 100 27.66 0.14 26.96
CA VAL A 100 27.29 -0.75 28.06
C VAL A 100 28.49 -0.92 28.99
N ASP A 101 28.55 -0.08 30.03
CA ASP A 101 29.66 -0.14 31.00
C ASP A 101 29.40 -1.11 32.16
N THR A 102 28.19 -1.68 32.23
CA THR A 102 27.78 -2.57 33.33
C THR A 102 26.97 -3.77 32.82
N ARG A 103 26.98 -4.89 33.56
CA ARG A 103 26.13 -6.06 33.27
C ARG A 103 24.64 -5.84 33.60
N SER A 104 24.25 -4.63 33.99
CA SER A 104 22.87 -4.30 34.34
C SER A 104 21.98 -4.33 33.10
N SER A 105 20.75 -4.84 33.22
CA SER A 105 19.74 -4.75 32.15
C SER A 105 19.02 -3.39 32.10
N ASN A 106 19.28 -2.51 33.09
CA ASN A 106 18.70 -1.18 33.17
C ASN A 106 19.49 -0.17 32.29
N ILE A 107 18.81 0.40 31.29
CA ILE A 107 19.36 1.36 30.31
C ILE A 107 19.85 2.65 30.97
N SER A 108 19.22 3.11 32.04
CA SER A 108 19.65 4.35 32.70
C SER A 108 21.04 4.25 33.34
N LYS A 109 21.65 3.06 33.35
CA LYS A 109 23.01 2.80 33.83
C LYS A 109 24.04 2.63 32.70
N HIS A 110 23.66 2.94 31.47
CA HIS A 110 24.52 2.85 30.29
C HIS A 110 24.72 4.25 29.70
N ASP A 111 25.90 4.50 29.14
CA ASP A 111 26.25 5.77 28.56
C ASP A 111 25.55 5.96 27.22
N PHE A 112 24.71 6.99 27.11
CA PHE A 112 24.02 7.31 25.87
C PHE A 112 25.00 7.85 24.83
N LEU A 113 25.04 7.23 23.65
CA LEU A 113 25.93 7.62 22.55
C LEU A 113 25.23 8.48 21.51
N GLY A 114 23.93 8.29 21.31
CA GLY A 114 23.14 9.10 20.38
C GLY A 114 21.83 8.43 19.98
N GLN A 115 20.98 9.19 19.31
CA GLN A 115 19.69 8.76 18.78
C GLN A 115 19.45 9.24 17.36
N THR A 116 18.60 8.52 16.64
CA THR A 116 18.03 8.98 15.38
C THR A 116 16.55 8.59 15.29
N PHE A 117 15.81 9.32 14.46
CA PHE A 117 14.41 9.10 14.14
C PHE A 117 14.28 8.93 12.63
N CYS A 118 13.41 8.02 12.20
CA CYS A 118 12.96 7.91 10.82
C CYS A 118 11.63 7.15 10.77
N THR A 119 11.00 7.06 9.61
CA THR A 119 9.87 6.14 9.40
C THR A 119 10.35 4.80 8.80
N LEU A 120 9.51 3.77 8.87
CA LEU A 120 9.74 2.53 8.12
C LEU A 120 9.67 2.77 6.60
N GLY A 121 8.76 3.66 6.17
CA GLY A 121 8.63 4.11 4.79
C GLY A 121 9.93 4.73 4.25
N GLU A 122 10.61 5.58 5.02
CA GLU A 122 11.90 6.17 4.62
C GLU A 122 12.99 5.13 4.40
N ILE A 123 13.04 4.07 5.22
CA ILE A 123 14.01 2.98 5.02
C ILE A 123 13.66 2.23 3.74
N ILE A 124 12.39 1.86 3.54
CA ILE A 124 11.95 1.05 2.39
C ILE A 124 12.09 1.83 1.07
N GLY A 125 11.70 3.11 1.07
CA GLY A 125 11.78 4.05 -0.05
C GLY A 125 13.19 4.49 -0.42
N SER A 126 14.17 4.26 0.46
CA SER A 126 15.57 4.49 0.10
C SER A 126 16.08 3.47 -0.91
N THR A 127 17.01 3.88 -1.77
CA THR A 127 17.57 3.01 -2.81
C THR A 127 18.15 1.73 -2.20
N GLY A 128 17.68 0.56 -2.66
CA GLY A 128 18.07 -0.74 -2.09
C GLY A 128 17.53 -1.02 -0.68
N SER A 129 16.50 -0.26 -0.25
CA SER A 129 15.97 -0.26 1.13
C SER A 129 17.06 -0.10 2.20
N ARG A 130 18.07 0.72 1.91
CA ARG A 130 19.22 0.97 2.77
C ARG A 130 19.43 2.47 2.95
N MET A 131 19.37 2.91 4.20
CA MET A 131 19.49 4.31 4.59
C MET A 131 20.60 4.52 5.62
N GLU A 132 21.42 5.55 5.44
CA GLU A 132 22.39 6.01 6.44
C GLU A 132 21.88 7.28 7.14
N ARG A 133 21.94 7.32 8.47
CA ARG A 133 21.55 8.47 9.29
C ARG A 133 22.66 8.84 10.26
N THR A 134 22.82 10.14 10.51
CA THR A 134 23.72 10.63 11.55
C THR A 134 23.01 10.58 12.91
N LEU A 135 23.68 10.06 13.94
CA LEU A 135 23.15 10.09 15.30
C LEU A 135 23.27 11.51 15.89
N SER A 136 22.30 11.86 16.72
CA SER A 136 22.21 13.15 17.41
C SER A 136 21.84 12.97 18.89
N GLY A 137 21.58 14.05 19.62
CA GLY A 137 21.11 13.98 21.01
C GLY A 137 22.16 14.33 22.08
N ILE A 138 23.42 14.56 21.68
CA ILE A 138 24.45 15.13 22.57
C ILE A 138 24.92 16.47 21.99
N PRO A 139 24.61 17.60 22.63
CA PRO A 139 24.99 18.93 22.14
C PRO A 139 26.51 19.04 21.92
N GLY A 140 26.89 19.53 20.75
CA GLY A 140 28.30 19.79 20.39
C GLY A 140 29.15 18.55 20.10
N LYS A 141 28.58 17.34 20.08
CA LYS A 141 29.33 16.10 19.78
C LYS A 141 28.84 15.42 18.50
N LYS A 142 29.80 14.87 17.74
CA LYS A 142 29.51 13.93 16.64
C LYS A 142 29.25 12.56 17.25
N CYS A 143 28.04 12.02 17.05
CA CYS A 143 27.59 10.79 17.70
C CYS A 143 27.77 9.54 16.81
N GLY A 144 28.37 9.68 15.62
CA GLY A 144 28.53 8.60 14.64
C GLY A 144 27.36 8.49 13.66
N THR A 145 27.36 7.45 12.82
CA THR A 145 26.29 7.17 11.86
C THR A 145 25.73 5.77 12.07
N ILE A 146 24.46 5.59 11.69
CA ILE A 146 23.77 4.30 11.69
C ILE A 146 23.27 4.00 10.29
N ILE A 147 23.48 2.77 9.85
CA ILE A 147 23.00 2.22 8.59
C ILE A 147 21.82 1.32 8.94
N LEU A 148 20.67 1.61 8.34
CA LEU A 148 19.41 0.88 8.48
C LEU A 148 19.16 0.17 7.14
N ALA A 149 18.89 -1.13 7.17
CA ALA A 149 18.52 -1.89 5.97
C ALA A 149 17.23 -2.68 6.24
N ALA A 150 16.30 -2.65 5.30
CA ALA A 150 15.03 -3.38 5.37
C ALA A 150 14.96 -4.45 4.27
N GLU A 151 14.73 -5.69 4.66
CA GLU A 151 14.51 -6.83 3.75
C GLU A 151 13.09 -7.34 3.89
N GLU A 152 12.44 -7.69 2.77
CA GLU A 152 11.10 -8.29 2.85
C GLU A 152 11.27 -9.77 3.15
N LEU A 153 10.58 -10.27 4.17
CA LEU A 153 10.54 -11.69 4.48
C LEU A 153 9.69 -12.39 3.42
N SER A 154 10.36 -13.16 2.58
CA SER A 154 9.77 -13.90 1.47
C SER A 154 8.92 -15.07 1.97
N ASN A 155 7.70 -14.79 2.41
CA ASN A 155 6.71 -15.83 2.68
C ASN A 155 6.09 -16.27 1.33
N CYS A 156 6.80 -17.10 0.56
CA CYS A 156 6.43 -17.63 -0.77
C CYS A 156 5.55 -16.66 -1.59
N ARG A 157 6.19 -15.72 -2.29
CA ARG A 157 5.58 -14.77 -3.25
C ARG A 157 5.03 -15.44 -4.52
N ASP A 158 5.05 -16.77 -4.54
CA ASP A 158 4.69 -17.54 -5.70
C ASP A 158 3.17 -17.63 -5.80
N ILE A 159 2.68 -17.44 -7.03
CA ILE A 159 1.33 -17.78 -7.44
C ILE A 159 1.38 -19.03 -8.31
N ALA A 160 0.37 -19.88 -8.19
CA ALA A 160 0.18 -20.99 -9.10
C ALA A 160 -1.00 -20.71 -10.02
N THR A 161 -0.72 -20.63 -11.31
CA THR A 161 -1.74 -20.62 -12.37
C THR A 161 -1.98 -22.04 -12.81
N MET A 162 -3.23 -22.51 -12.71
CA MET A 162 -3.59 -23.87 -13.06
C MET A 162 -4.90 -23.96 -13.81
N GLN A 163 -5.03 -25.02 -14.60
CA GLN A 163 -6.25 -25.37 -15.29
C GLN A 163 -6.61 -26.82 -14.98
N LEU A 164 -7.90 -27.07 -14.73
CA LEU A 164 -8.42 -28.40 -14.41
C LEU A 164 -9.54 -28.76 -15.36
N CYS A 165 -9.72 -30.06 -15.58
CA CYS A 165 -10.93 -30.62 -16.13
C CYS A 165 -11.44 -31.76 -15.27
N ALA A 166 -12.71 -32.11 -15.44
CA ALA A 166 -13.25 -33.34 -14.88
C ALA A 166 -13.75 -34.25 -15.98
N ASN A 167 -13.91 -35.52 -15.65
CA ASN A 167 -14.34 -36.57 -16.56
C ASN A 167 -15.29 -37.54 -15.84
N LYS A 168 -16.41 -37.84 -16.49
CA LYS A 168 -17.47 -38.76 -16.04
C LYS A 168 -18.01 -38.42 -14.65
N LEU A 169 -18.26 -37.14 -14.38
CA LEU A 169 -18.90 -36.73 -13.14
C LEU A 169 -20.30 -37.35 -13.00
N ASP A 170 -20.69 -37.65 -11.77
CA ASP A 170 -22.04 -38.15 -11.49
C ASP A 170 -23.11 -37.09 -11.82
N LYS A 171 -24.12 -37.50 -12.58
CA LYS A 171 -25.33 -36.70 -12.79
C LYS A 171 -26.13 -36.57 -11.49
N LYS A 172 -26.53 -35.35 -11.17
CA LYS A 172 -27.35 -35.01 -9.98
C LYS A 172 -28.72 -34.45 -10.33
N ASP A 173 -28.84 -33.72 -11.43
CA ASP A 173 -30.10 -33.08 -11.80
C ASP A 173 -31.12 -34.05 -12.41
N PHE A 174 -32.39 -33.86 -12.06
CA PHE A 174 -33.51 -34.67 -12.57
C PHE A 174 -33.74 -34.48 -14.08
N PHE A 175 -33.62 -33.24 -14.56
CA PHE A 175 -33.71 -32.88 -15.99
C PHE A 175 -32.40 -32.21 -16.44
N GLY A 176 -31.62 -32.87 -17.29
CA GLY A 176 -30.32 -32.36 -17.77
C GLY A 176 -29.11 -33.16 -17.27
N LYS A 177 -27.91 -32.60 -17.42
CA LYS A 177 -26.67 -33.08 -16.81
C LYS A 177 -26.33 -32.14 -15.65
N SER A 178 -25.37 -32.52 -14.81
CA SER A 178 -24.90 -31.64 -13.74
C SER A 178 -24.31 -30.33 -14.24
N ASP A 179 -24.40 -29.30 -13.39
CA ASP A 179 -23.77 -27.98 -13.56
C ASP A 179 -22.53 -27.84 -12.64
N PRO A 180 -21.42 -28.54 -12.90
CA PRO A 180 -20.30 -28.62 -11.95
C PRO A 180 -19.46 -27.33 -11.86
N PHE A 181 -18.95 -27.09 -10.65
CA PHE A 181 -17.90 -26.12 -10.30
C PHE A 181 -17.00 -26.73 -9.22
N LEU A 182 -15.79 -26.19 -9.05
CA LEU A 182 -14.86 -26.55 -7.98
C LEU A 182 -14.80 -25.46 -6.92
N VAL A 183 -14.57 -25.87 -5.67
CA VAL A 183 -14.25 -24.97 -4.56
C VAL A 183 -13.00 -25.51 -3.86
N PHE A 184 -12.02 -24.64 -3.67
CA PHE A 184 -10.72 -24.95 -3.07
C PHE A 184 -10.69 -24.48 -1.63
N TYR A 185 -10.23 -25.32 -0.71
CA TYR A 185 -10.06 -24.96 0.70
C TYR A 185 -8.62 -25.10 1.13
N ARG A 186 -8.17 -24.17 1.97
CA ARG A 186 -6.91 -24.28 2.70
C ARG A 186 -7.16 -24.81 4.11
N SER A 187 -6.35 -25.76 4.56
CA SER A 187 -6.29 -26.17 5.97
C SER A 187 -5.50 -25.13 6.79
N ASN A 188 -6.07 -24.68 7.91
CA ASN A 188 -5.43 -23.77 8.85
C ASN A 188 -4.75 -24.54 9.99
N GLU A 189 -3.85 -23.88 10.73
CA GLU A 189 -3.10 -24.47 11.84
C GLU A 189 -4.01 -24.97 12.98
N ASP A 190 -5.18 -24.36 13.13
CA ASP A 190 -6.22 -24.74 14.09
C ASP A 190 -7.12 -25.90 13.61
N GLY A 191 -6.83 -26.47 12.44
CA GLY A 191 -7.60 -27.55 11.82
C GLY A 191 -8.88 -27.09 11.11
N THR A 192 -9.17 -25.79 11.05
CA THR A 192 -10.29 -25.25 10.27
C THR A 192 -9.95 -25.15 8.78
N PHE A 193 -10.98 -24.95 7.95
CA PHE A 193 -10.83 -24.78 6.50
C PHE A 193 -11.35 -23.42 6.04
N THR A 194 -10.62 -22.77 5.13
CA THR A 194 -11.02 -21.49 4.53
C THR A 194 -11.08 -21.62 3.01
N ILE A 195 -12.15 -21.12 2.38
CA ILE A 195 -12.26 -21.08 0.92
C ILE A 195 -11.18 -20.16 0.37
N CYS A 196 -10.38 -20.66 -0.57
CA CYS A 196 -9.36 -19.88 -1.26
C CYS A 196 -9.72 -19.57 -2.72
N HIS A 197 -10.55 -20.39 -3.36
CA HIS A 197 -11.00 -20.15 -4.73
C HIS A 197 -12.28 -20.91 -5.07
N LYS A 198 -13.05 -20.39 -6.04
CA LYS A 198 -14.22 -21.04 -6.63
C LYS A 198 -14.21 -20.80 -8.14
N THR A 199 -14.35 -21.86 -8.93
CA THR A 199 -14.40 -21.76 -10.39
C THR A 199 -15.78 -21.31 -10.87
N GLU A 200 -15.89 -20.98 -12.16
CA GLU A 200 -17.17 -20.81 -12.83
C GLU A 200 -18.00 -22.11 -12.86
N VAL A 201 -19.31 -21.93 -13.02
CA VAL A 201 -20.27 -23.03 -13.16
C VAL A 201 -20.40 -23.39 -14.64
N VAL A 202 -20.08 -24.65 -14.98
CA VAL A 202 -20.22 -25.15 -16.35
C VAL A 202 -21.55 -25.89 -16.48
N LYS A 203 -22.51 -25.33 -17.21
CA LYS A 203 -23.87 -25.88 -17.29
C LYS A 203 -23.95 -27.16 -18.12
N ASN A 204 -24.78 -28.11 -17.69
CA ASN A 204 -25.14 -29.36 -18.36
C ASN A 204 -23.94 -30.16 -18.88
N ASN A 205 -22.89 -30.31 -18.06
CA ASN A 205 -21.66 -30.97 -18.47
C ASN A 205 -21.12 -31.93 -17.40
N LEU A 206 -20.88 -33.18 -17.77
CA LEU A 206 -20.24 -34.18 -16.88
C LEU A 206 -18.73 -34.29 -17.11
N ASN A 207 -18.21 -33.56 -18.10
CA ASN A 207 -16.79 -33.47 -18.42
C ASN A 207 -16.38 -32.00 -18.59
N PRO A 208 -16.57 -31.16 -17.55
CA PRO A 208 -16.22 -29.74 -17.62
C PRO A 208 -14.72 -29.55 -17.81
N VAL A 209 -14.37 -28.52 -18.58
CA VAL A 209 -13.04 -27.91 -18.58
C VAL A 209 -13.23 -26.50 -18.05
N TRP A 210 -12.64 -26.18 -16.90
CA TRP A 210 -12.74 -24.85 -16.32
C TRP A 210 -11.69 -23.92 -16.92
N GLN A 211 -11.95 -22.61 -16.86
CA GLN A 211 -10.97 -21.59 -17.24
C GLN A 211 -9.72 -21.68 -16.34
N PRO A 212 -8.52 -21.36 -16.86
CA PRO A 212 -7.34 -21.21 -16.02
C PRO A 212 -7.58 -20.17 -14.93
N PHE A 213 -7.09 -20.45 -13.72
CA PHE A 213 -7.19 -19.55 -12.58
C PHE A 213 -5.88 -19.53 -11.78
N THR A 214 -5.70 -18.50 -10.97
CA THR A 214 -4.48 -18.26 -10.20
C THR A 214 -4.78 -18.25 -8.70
N ILE A 215 -3.96 -18.95 -7.91
CA ILE A 215 -4.06 -19.01 -6.44
C ILE A 215 -2.67 -18.77 -5.83
N PRO A 216 -2.53 -17.95 -4.76
CA PRO A 216 -1.28 -17.84 -4.02
C PRO A 216 -0.79 -19.20 -3.50
N VAL A 217 0.49 -19.53 -3.64
CA VAL A 217 1.05 -20.83 -3.20
C VAL A 217 0.85 -21.08 -1.70
N ARG A 218 0.87 -20.02 -0.88
CA ARG A 218 0.52 -20.07 0.55
C ARG A 218 -0.90 -20.59 0.83
N ALA A 219 -1.79 -20.54 -0.14
CA ALA A 219 -3.15 -21.08 -0.04
C ALA A 219 -3.26 -22.53 -0.52
N LEU A 220 -2.20 -23.12 -1.10
CA LEU A 220 -2.21 -24.46 -1.72
C LEU A 220 -1.95 -25.62 -0.75
N TYR A 221 -2.28 -25.46 0.54
CA TYR A 221 -2.45 -26.59 1.45
C TYR A 221 -3.89 -27.11 1.34
N LEU A 222 -4.16 -27.77 0.20
CA LEU A 222 -5.50 -27.99 -0.29
C LEU A 222 -6.18 -29.19 0.37
N TYR A 223 -7.26 -28.91 1.09
CA TYR A 223 -8.34 -29.85 1.31
C TYR A 223 -9.46 -29.50 0.34
N GLY A 224 -10.01 -30.46 -0.38
CA GLY A 224 -11.28 -30.26 -1.07
C GLY A 224 -12.40 -30.69 -0.14
N GLU A 225 -13.17 -29.75 0.42
CA GLU A 225 -14.33 -30.03 1.29
C GLU A 225 -15.40 -28.97 1.04
N PRO A 226 -16.43 -29.18 0.20
CA PRO A 226 -17.37 -28.12 -0.11
C PRO A 226 -18.40 -27.84 1.00
N VAL A 227 -18.61 -26.56 1.22
CA VAL A 227 -19.63 -25.92 2.07
C VAL A 227 -21.05 -26.41 1.75
N HIS A 228 -21.85 -26.57 2.80
CA HIS A 228 -23.30 -26.70 2.74
C HIS A 228 -23.94 -25.43 2.15
N SER A 229 -24.09 -25.37 0.82
CA SER A 229 -25.14 -24.58 0.18
C SER A 229 -26.03 -25.51 -0.63
N ASN A 230 -27.20 -25.05 -1.04
CA ASN A 230 -28.31 -25.79 -1.68
C ASN A 230 -27.99 -26.55 -3.00
N HIS A 231 -26.72 -26.87 -3.29
CA HIS A 231 -26.30 -27.60 -4.49
C HIS A 231 -25.96 -29.07 -4.18
N ASP A 232 -26.31 -29.96 -5.11
CA ASP A 232 -26.12 -31.40 -4.94
C ASP A 232 -24.65 -31.82 -4.98
N PHE A 233 -24.12 -32.27 -3.85
CA PHE A 233 -22.73 -32.69 -3.71
C PHE A 233 -22.37 -33.91 -4.60
N ILE A 234 -21.40 -33.73 -5.50
CA ILE A 234 -20.86 -34.76 -6.40
C ILE A 234 -19.83 -35.62 -5.67
N GLY A 235 -18.75 -35.02 -5.18
CA GLY A 235 -17.68 -35.66 -4.41
C GLY A 235 -16.51 -34.70 -4.16
N GLU A 236 -15.43 -35.22 -3.57
CA GLU A 236 -14.26 -34.48 -3.13
C GLU A 236 -12.96 -35.23 -3.44
N PHE A 237 -11.83 -34.51 -3.42
CA PHE A 237 -10.49 -35.07 -3.47
C PHE A 237 -9.51 -34.14 -2.74
N THR A 238 -8.36 -34.68 -2.36
CA THR A 238 -7.29 -33.93 -1.66
C THR A 238 -6.03 -33.99 -2.51
N THR A 239 -5.27 -32.88 -2.52
CA THR A 239 -3.96 -32.82 -3.17
C THR A 239 -3.06 -31.85 -2.42
N SER A 240 -1.77 -31.81 -2.75
CA SER A 240 -0.82 -30.85 -2.21
C SER A 240 -0.12 -30.07 -3.31
N TYR A 241 0.41 -28.89 -2.97
CA TYR A 241 1.33 -28.15 -3.85
C TYR A 241 2.45 -29.04 -4.41
N ARG A 242 3.00 -29.96 -3.60
CA ARG A 242 4.05 -30.89 -4.02
C ARG A 242 3.61 -31.85 -5.13
N GLU A 243 2.34 -32.24 -5.15
CA GLU A 243 1.77 -33.09 -6.21
C GLU A 243 1.48 -32.27 -7.46
N LEU A 244 0.79 -31.14 -7.29
CA LEU A 244 0.47 -30.22 -8.38
C LEU A 244 1.72 -29.72 -9.12
N SER A 245 2.79 -29.39 -8.40
CA SER A 245 4.09 -28.95 -8.95
C SER A 245 4.80 -29.99 -9.81
N ARG A 246 4.36 -31.26 -9.83
CA ARG A 246 4.85 -32.28 -10.77
C ARG A 246 4.31 -32.06 -12.20
N GLY A 247 3.42 -31.10 -12.41
CA GLY A 247 2.92 -30.70 -13.72
C GLY A 247 1.92 -31.67 -14.33
N GLN A 248 1.69 -31.59 -15.65
CA GLN A 248 0.85 -32.55 -16.36
C GLN A 248 1.47 -33.95 -16.26
N SER A 249 0.81 -34.85 -15.53
CA SER A 249 1.27 -36.22 -15.36
C SER A 249 0.12 -37.15 -15.03
N GLN A 250 0.33 -38.44 -15.25
CA GLN A 250 -0.59 -39.51 -14.82
C GLN A 250 -0.84 -39.48 -13.31
N PHE A 251 0.06 -38.84 -12.54
CA PHE A 251 -0.04 -38.66 -11.11
C PHE A 251 -0.98 -37.51 -10.67
N ASN A 252 -1.41 -36.63 -11.58
CA ASN A 252 -2.30 -35.51 -11.27
C ASN A 252 -3.72 -35.74 -11.84
N VAL A 253 -4.19 -36.98 -11.69
CA VAL A 253 -5.55 -37.43 -11.93
C VAL A 253 -6.13 -37.90 -10.61
N TYR A 254 -7.13 -37.18 -10.11
CA TYR A 254 -7.73 -37.38 -8.80
C TYR A 254 -9.09 -38.04 -8.93
N GLU A 255 -9.30 -39.13 -8.19
CA GLU A 255 -10.62 -39.74 -8.08
C GLU A 255 -11.54 -38.87 -7.22
N VAL A 256 -12.72 -38.54 -7.73
CA VAL A 256 -13.72 -37.75 -7.01
C VAL A 256 -14.52 -38.70 -6.12
N LEU A 257 -14.40 -38.59 -4.80
CA LEU A 257 -15.03 -39.50 -3.85
C LEU A 257 -16.22 -38.86 -3.16
N ASN A 258 -17.31 -39.62 -3.03
CA ASN A 258 -18.49 -39.18 -2.29
C ASN A 258 -18.63 -40.01 -1.01
N PRO A 259 -18.35 -39.44 0.18
CA PRO A 259 -18.39 -40.20 1.44
C PRO A 259 -19.74 -40.89 1.70
N LYS A 260 -20.85 -40.22 1.35
CA LYS A 260 -22.21 -40.79 1.49
C LYS A 260 -22.42 -42.00 0.57
N LYS A 261 -21.90 -41.98 -0.66
CA LYS A 261 -21.98 -43.14 -1.57
C LYS A 261 -21.02 -44.25 -1.14
N LYS A 262 -19.80 -43.91 -0.71
CA LYS A 262 -18.80 -44.87 -0.23
C LYS A 262 -19.30 -45.65 0.99
N GLY A 263 -19.99 -45.00 1.92
CA GLY A 263 -20.60 -45.66 3.08
C GLY A 263 -21.84 -46.51 2.75
N LYS A 264 -22.56 -46.23 1.65
CA LYS A 264 -23.83 -46.90 1.31
C LYS A 264 -23.72 -47.99 0.23
N LYS A 265 -22.77 -47.88 -0.70
CA LYS A 265 -22.69 -48.74 -1.90
C LYS A 265 -21.42 -49.61 -1.87
N LYS A 266 -21.60 -50.93 -1.73
CA LYS A 266 -20.49 -51.92 -1.70
C LYS A 266 -19.59 -51.94 -2.95
N LYS A 267 -20.10 -51.54 -4.13
CA LYS A 267 -19.34 -51.50 -5.40
C LYS A 267 -19.05 -50.07 -5.89
N TYR A 268 -19.00 -49.09 -4.99
CA TYR A 268 -18.65 -47.72 -5.36
C TYR A 268 -17.15 -47.60 -5.63
N VAL A 269 -16.79 -47.02 -6.78
CA VAL A 269 -15.40 -46.73 -7.15
C VAL A 269 -15.14 -45.25 -6.93
N ASN A 270 -15.74 -44.39 -7.77
CA ASN A 270 -15.68 -42.94 -7.65
C ASN A 270 -16.91 -42.28 -8.29
N SER A 271 -16.97 -40.96 -8.24
CA SER A 271 -17.99 -40.08 -8.80
C SER A 271 -17.46 -39.28 -10.01
N GLY A 272 -16.50 -39.86 -10.72
CA GLY A 272 -15.73 -39.22 -11.77
C GLY A 272 -14.28 -38.96 -11.35
N THR A 273 -13.55 -38.26 -12.22
CA THR A 273 -12.14 -37.90 -11.99
C THR A 273 -11.92 -36.43 -12.32
N VAL A 274 -10.95 -35.80 -11.65
CA VAL A 274 -10.45 -34.45 -11.95
C VAL A 274 -9.00 -34.55 -12.39
N THR A 275 -8.63 -33.88 -13.48
CA THR A 275 -7.28 -33.92 -14.06
C THR A 275 -6.70 -32.52 -14.14
N LEU A 276 -5.44 -32.37 -13.72
CA LEU A 276 -4.66 -31.15 -13.89
C LEU A 276 -4.19 -31.02 -15.33
N LEU A 277 -4.77 -30.04 -16.04
CA LEU A 277 -4.41 -29.72 -17.41
C LEU A 277 -3.20 -28.79 -17.47
N SER A 278 -2.99 -27.89 -16.52
CA SER A 278 -1.77 -27.08 -16.51
C SER A 278 -1.45 -26.63 -15.10
N PHE A 279 -0.16 -26.44 -14.83
CA PHE A 279 0.31 -25.89 -13.57
C PHE A 279 1.59 -25.12 -13.83
N LYS A 280 1.54 -23.80 -13.61
CA LYS A 280 2.67 -22.89 -13.76
C LYS A 280 2.83 -22.14 -12.43
N VAL A 281 4.04 -22.14 -11.90
CA VAL A 281 4.38 -21.35 -10.72
C VAL A 281 5.20 -20.16 -11.19
N GLU A 282 4.78 -18.98 -10.79
CA GLU A 282 5.46 -17.72 -11.08
C GLU A 282 5.60 -16.95 -9.78
N SER A 283 6.76 -16.36 -9.54
CA SER A 283 6.92 -15.40 -8.45
C SER A 283 6.26 -14.09 -8.87
N GLU A 284 5.34 -13.58 -8.06
CA GLU A 284 4.80 -12.22 -8.26
C GLU A 284 5.71 -11.18 -7.61
N TYR A 285 5.93 -10.08 -8.32
CA TYR A 285 6.61 -8.92 -7.77
C TYR A 285 5.72 -8.19 -6.77
N THR A 286 6.28 -7.78 -5.65
CA THR A 286 5.56 -7.02 -4.63
C THR A 286 5.73 -5.53 -4.83
N PHE A 287 4.88 -4.73 -4.17
CA PHE A 287 5.02 -3.28 -4.16
C PHE A 287 6.42 -2.84 -3.67
N VAL A 288 6.95 -3.50 -2.65
CA VAL A 288 8.28 -3.21 -2.09
C VAL A 288 9.40 -3.52 -3.10
N ASP A 289 9.27 -4.53 -3.95
CA ASP A 289 10.26 -4.82 -4.99
C ASP A 289 10.40 -3.64 -5.97
N PHE A 290 9.28 -3.04 -6.37
CA PHE A 290 9.23 -1.87 -7.25
C PHE A 290 9.80 -0.61 -6.59
N ILE A 291 9.46 -0.35 -5.33
CA ILE A 291 10.03 0.77 -4.55
C ILE A 291 11.56 0.60 -4.41
N ARG A 292 12.04 -0.61 -4.10
CA ARG A 292 13.49 -0.93 -4.04
C ARG A 292 14.23 -0.70 -5.33
N GLY A 293 13.56 -0.99 -6.46
CA GLY A 293 14.06 -0.73 -7.80
C GLY A 293 14.20 0.76 -8.14
N GLY A 294 13.76 1.65 -7.25
CA GLY A 294 13.91 3.10 -7.39
C GLY A 294 12.76 3.76 -8.14
N ILE A 295 11.56 3.18 -8.10
CA ILE A 295 10.34 3.88 -8.56
C ILE A 295 10.08 5.08 -7.66
N ARG A 296 9.81 6.22 -8.31
CA ARG A 296 9.40 7.45 -7.63
C ARG A 296 7.88 7.55 -7.66
N CYS A 297 7.26 7.67 -6.50
CA CYS A 297 5.88 8.10 -6.39
C CYS A 297 5.84 9.63 -6.39
N VAL A 298 5.58 10.26 -7.54
CA VAL A 298 5.56 11.73 -7.65
C VAL A 298 4.15 12.22 -7.30
N PRO A 299 3.93 12.87 -6.15
CA PRO A 299 2.65 13.50 -5.87
C PRO A 299 2.50 14.80 -6.68
N ASP A 300 1.35 14.95 -7.33
CA ASP A 300 0.92 16.20 -8.00
C ASP A 300 -0.52 16.53 -7.52
N PRO A 301 -1.08 17.71 -7.80
CA PRO A 301 -1.29 18.81 -6.87
C PRO A 301 -2.62 18.86 -6.11
N SER A 302 -2.56 19.36 -4.87
CA SER A 302 -3.72 19.68 -4.02
C SER A 302 -4.40 20.99 -4.39
N VAL A 303 -5.73 20.97 -4.42
CA VAL A 303 -6.53 22.05 -4.99
C VAL A 303 -7.52 22.65 -4.00
N ILE A 304 -7.92 23.91 -4.21
CA ILE A 304 -8.32 24.86 -3.17
C ILE A 304 -9.34 25.85 -3.76
N ALA A 305 -10.55 25.89 -3.20
CA ALA A 305 -11.63 26.83 -3.54
C ALA A 305 -12.27 27.45 -2.27
N GLY A 306 -12.33 28.80 -2.18
CA GLY A 306 -13.10 29.53 -1.14
C GLY A 306 -12.37 30.65 -0.38
N ASN A 307 -12.99 31.83 -0.23
CA ASN A 307 -12.39 33.05 0.31
C ASN A 307 -11.72 32.86 1.71
N PRO A 308 -10.40 33.01 1.90
CA PRO A 308 -9.69 32.68 3.14
C PRO A 308 -9.94 33.66 4.31
N ALA A 309 -10.54 34.83 4.05
CA ALA A 309 -10.67 35.90 5.04
C ALA A 309 -11.81 35.69 6.06
N GLN A 310 -12.77 34.80 5.77
CA GLN A 310 -13.89 34.52 6.67
C GLN A 310 -13.60 33.30 7.56
N PRO A 311 -13.90 33.34 8.88
CA PRO A 311 -13.74 32.19 9.77
C PRO A 311 -14.57 30.96 9.37
N THR A 312 -15.63 31.17 8.57
CA THR A 312 -16.50 30.11 8.01
C THR A 312 -15.93 29.48 6.74
N SER A 313 -14.82 30.00 6.22
CA SER A 313 -14.16 29.46 5.04
C SER A 313 -13.41 28.18 5.36
N LEU A 314 -13.51 27.21 4.45
CA LEU A 314 -12.68 26.01 4.48
C LEU A 314 -11.19 26.31 4.25
N HIS A 315 -10.86 27.53 3.79
CA HIS A 315 -9.50 28.05 3.63
C HIS A 315 -9.03 28.98 4.75
N TYR A 316 -9.81 29.12 5.83
CA TYR A 316 -9.48 30.05 6.90
C TYR A 316 -8.07 29.82 7.47
N MET A 317 -7.23 30.85 7.43
CA MET A 317 -5.87 30.80 7.97
C MET A 317 -5.88 31.10 9.46
N SER A 318 -6.25 30.10 10.26
CA SER A 318 -6.15 30.21 11.72
C SER A 318 -4.67 30.20 12.17
N PRO A 319 -4.27 31.05 13.12
CA PRO A 319 -2.91 31.02 13.68
C PRO A 319 -2.65 29.80 14.58
N TYR A 320 -3.70 29.05 14.97
CA TYR A 320 -3.61 27.95 15.94
C TYR A 320 -3.91 26.57 15.36
N GLN A 321 -4.61 26.49 14.22
CA GLN A 321 -5.05 25.23 13.64
C GLN A 321 -4.95 25.26 12.12
N MET A 322 -4.57 24.13 11.53
CA MET A 322 -4.62 23.94 10.09
C MET A 322 -6.07 23.87 9.61
N ASN A 323 -6.34 24.42 8.43
CA ASN A 323 -7.62 24.24 7.77
C ASN A 323 -7.73 22.82 7.18
N THR A 324 -8.93 22.42 6.75
CA THR A 324 -9.18 21.04 6.29
C THR A 324 -8.37 20.66 5.05
N TYR A 325 -8.09 21.62 4.17
CA TYR A 325 -7.22 21.40 3.01
C TYR A 325 -5.77 21.13 3.43
N ALA A 326 -5.21 21.96 4.31
CA ALA A 326 -3.87 21.75 4.86
C ALA A 326 -3.76 20.44 5.64
N MET A 327 -4.81 20.08 6.40
CA MET A 327 -4.86 18.79 7.10
C MET A 327 -4.84 17.61 6.14
N ALA A 328 -5.64 17.63 5.08
CA ALA A 328 -5.69 16.57 4.08
C ALA A 328 -4.37 16.46 3.29
N LEU A 329 -3.84 17.61 2.81
CA LEU A 329 -2.54 17.69 2.14
C LEU A 329 -1.43 17.13 3.03
N LYS A 330 -1.40 17.52 4.30
CA LYS A 330 -0.40 17.03 5.25
C LYS A 330 -0.57 15.53 5.54
N ALA A 331 -1.80 15.05 5.72
CA ALA A 331 -2.08 13.66 6.06
C ALA A 331 -1.58 12.69 4.99
N VAL A 332 -1.90 12.98 3.72
CA VAL A 332 -1.53 12.13 2.58
C VAL A 332 -0.07 12.36 2.21
N GLY A 333 0.33 13.63 2.09
CA GLY A 333 1.67 14.01 1.68
C GLY A 333 2.75 13.48 2.61
N GLU A 334 2.52 13.49 3.94
CA GLU A 334 3.53 13.04 4.89
C GLU A 334 3.94 11.58 4.72
N ILE A 335 3.06 10.76 4.14
CA ILE A 335 3.29 9.34 3.88
C ILE A 335 3.87 9.16 2.48
N ILE A 336 3.23 9.73 1.44
CA ILE A 336 3.70 9.59 0.06
C ILE A 336 5.12 10.13 -0.11
N GLN A 337 5.47 11.22 0.57
CA GLN A 337 6.78 11.84 0.40
C GLN A 337 7.90 10.84 0.65
N ASP A 338 7.76 9.87 1.55
CA ASP A 338 8.79 8.89 1.90
C ASP A 338 9.23 8.03 0.69
N TYR A 339 8.35 7.90 -0.30
CA TYR A 339 8.52 7.11 -1.53
C TYR A 339 8.92 7.93 -2.76
N ASP A 340 9.10 9.25 -2.60
CA ASP A 340 9.71 10.10 -3.60
C ASP A 340 11.19 10.35 -3.28
N SER A 341 12.10 10.19 -4.24
CA SER A 341 13.54 10.28 -3.95
C SER A 341 14.09 11.71 -3.88
N ASP A 342 13.51 12.66 -4.61
CA ASP A 342 14.00 14.05 -4.66
C ASP A 342 13.19 14.99 -3.76
N LYS A 343 12.01 14.54 -3.30
CA LYS A 343 11.05 15.28 -2.49
C LYS A 343 10.65 16.60 -3.17
N LEU A 344 10.64 16.63 -4.50
CA LEU A 344 10.19 17.78 -5.29
C LEU A 344 8.78 17.51 -5.80
N PHE A 345 7.84 18.31 -5.31
CA PHE A 345 6.43 18.10 -5.56
C PHE A 345 5.85 19.25 -6.38
N PRO A 346 5.49 19.01 -7.64
CA PRO A 346 4.68 19.96 -8.39
C PRO A 346 3.38 20.25 -7.63
N ALA A 347 3.04 21.52 -7.51
CA ALA A 347 1.86 21.95 -6.76
C ALA A 347 1.09 23.01 -7.55
N TYR A 348 -0.20 22.78 -7.76
CA TYR A 348 -1.08 23.59 -8.59
C TYR A 348 -2.44 23.83 -7.93
N GLY A 349 -3.02 25.00 -8.18
CA GLY A 349 -4.43 25.28 -7.93
C GLY A 349 -5.26 25.25 -9.21
N PHE A 350 -6.57 25.09 -9.08
CA PHE A 350 -7.57 25.25 -10.12
C PHE A 350 -8.72 26.11 -9.60
N GLY A 351 -9.44 26.80 -10.50
CA GLY A 351 -10.61 27.57 -10.12
C GLY A 351 -10.25 28.88 -9.41
N ALA A 352 -9.27 29.62 -9.93
CA ALA A 352 -8.96 30.94 -9.41
C ALA A 352 -8.70 31.96 -10.51
N LYS A 353 -9.00 33.21 -10.22
CA LYS A 353 -8.57 34.37 -11.00
C LYS A 353 -7.17 34.77 -10.55
N LEU A 354 -6.23 34.76 -11.48
CA LEU A 354 -4.85 35.10 -11.22
C LEU A 354 -4.60 36.60 -11.42
N PRO A 355 -3.76 37.24 -10.58
CA PRO A 355 -3.26 38.58 -10.87
C PRO A 355 -2.31 38.57 -12.08
N PRO A 356 -2.12 39.71 -12.77
CA PRO A 356 -2.77 41.01 -12.55
C PRO A 356 -4.08 41.17 -13.32
N ASP A 357 -4.36 40.31 -14.31
CA ASP A 357 -5.45 40.49 -15.28
C ASP A 357 -6.77 39.82 -14.86
N GLY A 358 -6.77 39.06 -13.77
CA GLY A 358 -7.95 38.37 -13.27
C GLY A 358 -8.41 37.23 -14.17
N LYS A 359 -7.51 36.70 -15.03
CA LYS A 359 -7.83 35.54 -15.87
C LYS A 359 -8.11 34.32 -15.01
N ILE A 360 -9.18 33.61 -15.36
CA ILE A 360 -9.53 32.35 -14.73
C ILE A 360 -8.54 31.30 -15.18
N SER A 361 -7.89 30.65 -14.22
CA SER A 361 -7.06 29.48 -14.45
C SER A 361 -7.66 28.25 -13.77
N HIS A 362 -7.64 27.14 -14.49
CA HIS A 362 -7.99 25.81 -14.01
C HIS A 362 -6.75 24.91 -13.80
N ALA A 363 -5.55 25.49 -13.87
CA ALA A 363 -4.28 24.88 -13.48
C ALA A 363 -3.22 25.99 -13.38
N PHE A 364 -2.75 26.30 -12.18
CA PHE A 364 -1.70 27.31 -11.97
C PHE A 364 -0.76 26.90 -10.84
N PRO A 365 0.55 27.13 -10.96
CA PRO A 365 1.51 26.72 -9.93
C PRO A 365 1.29 27.50 -8.63
N LEU A 366 1.19 26.79 -7.50
CA LEU A 366 0.97 27.41 -6.18
C LEU A 366 2.16 28.27 -5.73
N ASN A 367 3.38 27.89 -6.15
CA ASN A 367 4.60 28.66 -5.87
C ASN A 367 4.73 29.91 -6.77
N GLY A 368 3.80 30.13 -7.71
CA GLY A 368 3.80 31.26 -8.64
C GLY A 368 4.82 31.17 -9.78
N ASN A 369 5.55 30.05 -9.92
CA ASN A 369 6.55 29.85 -10.95
C ASN A 369 6.08 28.84 -12.00
N SER A 370 5.78 29.31 -13.20
CA SER A 370 5.33 28.47 -14.32
C SER A 370 6.45 27.67 -14.98
N GLU A 371 7.72 28.07 -14.79
CA GLU A 371 8.86 27.32 -15.33
C GLU A 371 9.28 26.18 -14.41
N ASP A 372 9.10 26.35 -13.10
CA ASP A 372 9.41 25.35 -12.08
C ASP A 372 8.31 25.32 -11.00
N PRO A 373 7.30 24.45 -11.16
CA PRO A 373 6.18 24.32 -10.21
C PRO A 373 6.56 23.52 -8.95
N ASN A 374 7.80 23.05 -8.83
CA ASN A 374 8.20 22.14 -7.76
C ASN A 374 8.33 22.85 -6.40
N CYS A 375 7.83 22.19 -5.37
CA CYS A 375 7.96 22.56 -3.98
C CYS A 375 8.83 21.54 -3.24
N VAL A 376 9.70 22.01 -2.34
CA VAL A 376 10.59 21.14 -1.56
C VAL A 376 9.82 20.55 -0.38
N GLY A 377 9.50 19.26 -0.47
CA GLY A 377 8.76 18.53 0.56
C GLY A 377 7.32 19.03 0.75
N ILE A 378 6.57 18.35 1.61
CA ILE A 378 5.18 18.72 1.90
C ILE A 378 5.07 20.04 2.64
N GLU A 379 6.06 20.38 3.46
CA GLU A 379 6.11 21.69 4.12
C GLU A 379 6.26 22.82 3.08
N GLY A 380 7.02 22.60 1.99
CA GLY A 380 7.09 23.53 0.87
C GLY A 380 5.76 23.67 0.12
N VAL A 381 5.04 22.57 -0.08
CA VAL A 381 3.69 22.60 -0.70
C VAL A 381 2.71 23.37 0.19
N LEU A 382 2.74 23.14 1.50
CA LEU A 382 1.92 23.87 2.48
C LEU A 382 2.25 25.36 2.49
N GLU A 383 3.53 25.73 2.42
CA GLU A 383 3.95 27.12 2.32
C GLU A 383 3.42 27.77 1.03
N ALA A 384 3.65 27.13 -0.13
CA ALA A 384 3.15 27.61 -1.42
C ALA A 384 1.62 27.74 -1.43
N TYR A 385 0.92 26.79 -0.82
CA TYR A 385 -0.51 26.86 -0.62
C TYR A 385 -0.93 28.12 0.15
N PHE A 386 -0.37 28.35 1.35
CA PHE A 386 -0.74 29.53 2.14
C PHE A 386 -0.33 30.85 1.48
N GLN A 387 0.75 30.86 0.70
CA GLN A 387 1.16 32.03 -0.07
C GLN A 387 0.18 32.30 -1.23
N SER A 388 -0.17 31.28 -2.02
CA SER A 388 -1.10 31.40 -3.15
C SER A 388 -2.45 31.98 -2.74
N LEU A 389 -3.00 31.52 -1.60
CA LEU A 389 -4.27 32.01 -1.04
C LEU A 389 -4.30 33.51 -0.75
N ARG A 390 -3.14 34.16 -0.56
CA ARG A 390 -3.04 35.61 -0.35
C ARG A 390 -3.03 36.42 -1.64
N THR A 391 -2.79 35.76 -2.78
CA THR A 391 -2.53 36.42 -4.06
C THR A 391 -3.64 36.16 -5.08
N VAL A 392 -4.26 34.99 -5.06
CA VAL A 392 -5.30 34.60 -6.02
C VAL A 392 -6.70 34.96 -5.51
N GLN A 393 -7.63 35.21 -6.44
CA GLN A 393 -9.04 35.35 -6.13
C GLN A 393 -9.79 34.07 -6.51
N LEU A 394 -10.31 33.37 -5.51
CA LEU A 394 -10.96 32.07 -5.71
C LEU A 394 -12.27 32.23 -6.49
N TYR A 395 -12.52 31.31 -7.43
CA TYR A 395 -13.57 31.41 -8.44
C TYR A 395 -14.07 30.02 -8.86
N GLY A 396 -15.12 29.94 -9.68
CA GLY A 396 -15.64 28.70 -10.25
C GLY A 396 -15.83 28.82 -11.76
N PRO A 397 -16.07 27.73 -12.52
CA PRO A 397 -16.41 26.38 -12.06
C PRO A 397 -15.21 25.56 -11.58
N THR A 398 -15.51 24.45 -10.89
CA THR A 398 -14.55 23.41 -10.50
C THR A 398 -14.42 22.40 -11.64
N ASN A 399 -13.27 22.39 -12.30
CA ASN A 399 -12.99 21.53 -13.46
C ASN A 399 -11.77 20.65 -13.18
N PHE A 400 -11.92 19.33 -13.26
CA PHE A 400 -10.85 18.37 -12.96
C PHE A 400 -10.06 17.94 -14.20
N ALA A 401 -10.71 17.91 -15.36
CA ALA A 401 -10.09 17.41 -16.59
C ALA A 401 -8.76 18.12 -16.95
N PRO A 402 -8.60 19.45 -16.77
CA PRO A 402 -7.33 20.12 -17.10
C PRO A 402 -6.14 19.58 -16.30
N VAL A 403 -6.29 19.40 -14.99
CA VAL A 403 -5.21 18.91 -14.11
C VAL A 403 -4.91 17.44 -14.38
N ILE A 404 -5.95 16.61 -14.54
CA ILE A 404 -5.76 15.19 -14.86
C ILE A 404 -4.98 15.02 -16.17
N ASN A 405 -5.35 15.78 -17.22
CA ASN A 405 -4.66 15.73 -18.51
C ASN A 405 -3.21 16.21 -18.41
N GLN A 406 -2.93 17.22 -17.58
CA GLN A 406 -1.57 17.71 -17.38
C GLN A 406 -0.65 16.66 -16.75
N VAL A 407 -1.12 15.97 -15.71
CA VAL A 407 -0.39 14.86 -15.10
C VAL A 407 -0.27 13.68 -16.07
N ALA A 408 -1.36 13.36 -16.79
CA ALA A 408 -1.36 12.31 -17.79
C ALA A 408 -0.33 12.53 -18.89
N CYS A 409 -0.16 13.77 -19.37
CA CYS A 409 0.90 14.10 -20.33
C CYS A 409 2.29 13.77 -19.79
N SER A 410 2.57 14.11 -18.53
CA SER A 410 3.86 13.80 -17.88
C SER A 410 4.05 12.29 -17.69
N ALA A 411 2.99 11.60 -17.23
CA ALA A 411 3.00 10.15 -17.04
C ALA A 411 3.17 9.38 -18.36
N GLN A 412 2.68 9.92 -19.47
CA GLN A 412 2.80 9.31 -20.80
C GLN A 412 4.25 9.19 -21.29
N GLU A 413 5.15 10.08 -20.85
CA GLU A 413 6.56 10.04 -21.21
C GLU A 413 7.31 8.88 -20.51
N VAL A 414 6.73 8.34 -19.43
CA VAL A 414 7.34 7.27 -18.63
C VAL A 414 6.81 5.91 -19.08
N THR A 415 7.66 5.16 -19.78
CA THR A 415 7.30 3.83 -20.34
C THR A 415 8.07 2.67 -19.71
N ASP A 416 9.15 2.96 -19.00
CA ASP A 416 10.10 1.99 -18.44
C ASP A 416 9.83 1.66 -16.96
N GLY A 417 8.71 2.17 -16.42
CA GLY A 417 8.35 2.03 -15.01
C GLY A 417 9.36 2.64 -14.05
N SER A 418 10.09 3.69 -14.44
CA SER A 418 10.96 4.45 -13.51
C SER A 418 10.18 5.32 -12.53
N GLN A 419 8.97 5.74 -12.90
CA GLN A 419 8.15 6.66 -12.13
C GLN A 419 6.69 6.22 -12.18
N TYR A 420 5.97 6.48 -11.10
CA TYR A 420 4.54 6.29 -10.99
C TYR A 420 3.94 7.53 -10.33
N PHE A 421 2.97 8.18 -10.97
CA PHE A 421 2.45 9.46 -10.52
C PHE A 421 1.25 9.24 -9.60
N VAL A 422 1.15 10.00 -8.51
CA VAL A 422 0.00 9.96 -7.60
C VAL A 422 -0.60 11.36 -7.50
N LEU A 423 -1.67 11.62 -8.25
CA LEU A 423 -2.36 12.90 -8.29
C LEU A 423 -3.30 13.04 -7.08
N LEU A 424 -2.94 13.82 -6.05
CA LEU A 424 -3.78 14.16 -4.90
C LEU A 424 -4.59 15.44 -5.15
N MET A 425 -5.87 15.29 -5.49
CA MET A 425 -6.81 16.39 -5.64
C MET A 425 -7.60 16.58 -4.35
N ILE A 426 -7.82 17.84 -3.96
CA ILE A 426 -8.67 18.20 -2.81
C ILE A 426 -9.75 19.15 -3.33
N THR A 427 -11.01 18.94 -2.95
CA THR A 427 -12.15 19.75 -3.41
C THR A 427 -13.18 19.92 -2.31
N ASP A 428 -13.90 21.05 -2.30
CA ASP A 428 -15.02 21.28 -1.39
C ASP A 428 -16.40 21.14 -2.03
N GLY A 429 -16.46 20.72 -3.29
CA GLY A 429 -17.72 20.66 -4.02
C GLY A 429 -17.70 19.85 -5.31
N VAL A 430 -18.85 19.89 -5.98
CA VAL A 430 -19.17 19.11 -7.18
C VAL A 430 -18.39 19.60 -8.39
N ILE A 431 -17.96 18.66 -9.24
CA ILE A 431 -17.29 18.96 -10.50
C ILE A 431 -18.27 19.40 -11.58
N SER A 432 -17.87 20.41 -12.35
CA SER A 432 -18.70 20.97 -13.42
C SER A 432 -18.45 20.29 -14.78
N ASP A 433 -17.30 19.65 -14.96
CA ASP A 433 -16.84 19.02 -16.20
C ASP A 433 -16.80 17.49 -16.12
N MET A 434 -17.84 16.88 -15.52
CA MET A 434 -17.91 15.42 -15.29
C MET A 434 -17.66 14.58 -16.56
N VAL A 435 -18.23 15.00 -17.71
CA VAL A 435 -18.06 14.26 -18.97
C VAL A 435 -16.60 14.26 -19.43
N GLN A 436 -15.94 15.41 -19.35
CA GLN A 436 -14.53 15.59 -19.70
C GLN A 436 -13.62 14.89 -18.68
N THR A 437 -14.00 14.91 -17.40
CA THR A 437 -13.27 14.23 -16.33
C THR A 437 -13.28 12.73 -16.52
N LYS A 438 -14.44 12.11 -16.83
CA LYS A 438 -14.51 10.68 -17.18
C LYS A 438 -13.66 10.34 -18.40
N GLU A 439 -13.67 11.20 -19.43
CA GLU A 439 -12.82 11.02 -20.60
C GLU A 439 -11.32 11.07 -20.24
N ALA A 440 -10.91 12.02 -19.39
CA ALA A 440 -9.55 12.13 -18.91
C ALA A 440 -9.12 10.90 -18.09
N VAL A 441 -9.98 10.43 -17.17
CA VAL A 441 -9.74 9.20 -16.36
C VAL A 441 -9.61 7.98 -17.25
N VAL A 442 -10.51 7.77 -18.21
CA VAL A 442 -10.45 6.63 -19.14
C VAL A 442 -9.14 6.66 -19.95
N ASN A 443 -8.72 7.83 -20.44
CA ASN A 443 -7.46 7.94 -21.19
C ASN A 443 -6.24 7.71 -20.28
N ALA A 444 -6.26 8.22 -19.05
CA ALA A 444 -5.20 8.08 -18.06
C ALA A 444 -5.06 6.64 -17.50
N SER A 445 -6.12 5.83 -17.55
CA SER A 445 -6.13 4.46 -16.99
C SER A 445 -5.05 3.52 -17.54
N SER A 446 -4.50 3.83 -18.73
CA SER A 446 -3.43 3.06 -19.37
C SER A 446 -2.00 3.53 -19.00
N LEU A 447 -1.88 4.62 -18.25
CA LEU A 447 -0.64 5.33 -17.91
C LEU A 447 -0.17 5.01 -16.47
N PRO A 448 1.11 5.25 -16.12
CA PRO A 448 1.65 5.02 -14.78
C PRO A 448 1.18 6.09 -13.79
N MET A 449 -0.13 6.22 -13.56
CA MET A 449 -0.67 7.17 -12.60
C MET A 449 -1.91 6.66 -11.86
N SER A 450 -2.06 7.17 -10.64
CA SER A 450 -3.25 7.07 -9.79
C SER A 450 -3.75 8.47 -9.43
N ILE A 451 -5.03 8.59 -9.10
CA ILE A 451 -5.72 9.82 -8.76
C ILE A 451 -6.42 9.59 -7.42
N ILE A 452 -6.10 10.44 -6.45
CA ILE A 452 -6.76 10.49 -5.16
C ILE A 452 -7.59 11.77 -5.13
N ILE A 453 -8.85 11.67 -4.71
CA ILE A 453 -9.76 12.80 -4.57
C ILE A 453 -10.24 12.85 -3.12
N VAL A 454 -9.87 13.91 -2.40
CA VAL A 454 -10.32 14.16 -1.03
C VAL A 454 -11.40 15.23 -1.03
N GLY A 455 -12.63 14.85 -0.64
CA GLY A 455 -13.74 15.78 -0.46
C GLY A 455 -13.70 16.45 0.91
N VAL A 456 -13.68 17.77 0.99
CA VAL A 456 -13.70 18.53 2.25
C VAL A 456 -14.97 19.36 2.40
N GLY A 457 -15.38 19.62 3.64
CA GLY A 457 -16.57 20.43 3.90
C GLY A 457 -17.90 19.66 3.74
N PRO A 458 -19.03 20.40 3.71
CA PRO A 458 -20.36 19.82 3.86
C PRO A 458 -21.07 19.48 2.54
N ALA A 459 -20.41 19.64 1.38
CA ALA A 459 -21.05 19.39 0.09
C ALA A 459 -21.46 17.91 -0.09
N GLU A 460 -22.37 17.67 -1.04
CA GLU A 460 -22.72 16.32 -1.48
C GLU A 460 -21.75 15.84 -2.56
N PHE A 461 -21.26 14.61 -2.40
CA PHE A 461 -20.19 14.05 -3.22
C PHE A 461 -20.60 12.83 -4.04
N ASP A 462 -21.90 12.56 -4.21
CA ASP A 462 -22.42 11.41 -4.97
C ASP A 462 -21.81 11.29 -6.38
N ALA A 463 -21.53 12.42 -7.03
CA ALA A 463 -20.89 12.46 -8.33
C ALA A 463 -19.44 11.95 -8.33
N MET A 464 -18.74 12.05 -7.19
CA MET A 464 -17.37 11.55 -7.02
C MET A 464 -17.32 10.06 -6.78
N GLU A 465 -18.34 9.48 -6.14
CA GLU A 465 -18.48 8.02 -6.00
C GLU A 465 -18.58 7.34 -7.37
N GLU A 466 -19.15 8.01 -8.38
CA GLU A 466 -19.16 7.52 -9.76
C GLU A 466 -17.75 7.46 -10.40
N LEU A 467 -16.78 8.23 -9.88
CA LEU A 467 -15.41 8.21 -10.37
C LEU A 467 -14.54 7.14 -9.70
N ASP A 468 -14.89 6.71 -8.49
CA ASP A 468 -14.12 5.78 -7.64
C ASP A 468 -13.92 4.38 -8.27
N GLY A 469 -14.78 4.00 -9.24
CA GLY A 469 -14.54 2.81 -10.06
C GLY A 469 -14.77 1.44 -9.37
N ASP A 470 -14.88 1.41 -8.04
CA ASP A 470 -15.08 0.24 -7.18
C ASP A 470 -16.24 -0.67 -7.60
N GLU A 471 -17.44 -0.10 -7.77
CA GLU A 471 -18.62 -0.87 -8.17
C GLU A 471 -18.70 -1.04 -9.69
N VAL A 472 -18.42 0.04 -10.43
CA VAL A 472 -18.56 0.11 -11.88
C VAL A 472 -17.37 0.86 -12.45
N ARG A 473 -16.61 0.17 -13.30
CA ARG A 473 -15.47 0.76 -14.01
C ARG A 473 -15.90 2.01 -14.78
N VAL A 474 -15.19 3.12 -14.57
CA VAL A 474 -15.45 4.39 -15.24
C VAL A 474 -15.46 4.20 -16.75
N SER A 475 -16.44 4.80 -17.43
CA SER A 475 -16.56 4.73 -18.89
C SER A 475 -16.88 6.08 -19.51
N SER A 476 -16.40 6.26 -20.75
CA SER A 476 -16.68 7.44 -21.55
C SER A 476 -16.78 7.05 -23.03
N ARG A 477 -17.86 7.51 -23.69
CA ARG A 477 -18.15 7.24 -25.11
C ARG A 477 -18.08 5.74 -25.48
N GLY A 478 -18.55 4.88 -24.59
CA GLY A 478 -18.58 3.42 -24.79
C GLY A 478 -17.23 2.71 -24.59
N ARG A 479 -16.17 3.42 -24.19
CA ARG A 479 -14.89 2.83 -23.75
C ARG A 479 -14.83 2.80 -22.24
N PHE A 480 -14.44 1.67 -21.67
CA PHE A 480 -14.18 1.51 -20.24
C PHE A 480 -12.71 1.79 -19.93
N ALA A 481 -12.42 2.30 -18.73
CA ALA A 481 -11.07 2.42 -18.21
C ALA A 481 -10.41 1.03 -18.13
N GLU A 482 -9.12 0.95 -18.48
CA GLU A 482 -8.35 -0.31 -18.51
C GLU A 482 -8.11 -0.87 -17.09
N ARG A 483 -8.01 0.03 -16.10
CA ARG A 483 -7.76 -0.27 -14.69
C ARG A 483 -8.53 0.72 -13.82
N ASP A 484 -8.68 0.39 -12.54
CA ASP A 484 -9.00 1.44 -11.57
C ASP A 484 -7.79 2.31 -11.30
N ILE A 485 -8.03 3.61 -11.25
CA ILE A 485 -6.99 4.59 -10.95
C ILE A 485 -7.50 5.73 -10.08
N VAL A 486 -8.77 5.74 -9.66
CA VAL A 486 -9.33 6.82 -8.84
C VAL A 486 -9.68 6.26 -7.47
N GLN A 487 -9.30 6.97 -6.41
CA GLN A 487 -9.81 6.76 -5.07
C GLN A 487 -10.50 8.04 -4.59
N PHE A 488 -11.77 7.98 -4.23
CA PHE A 488 -12.49 9.08 -3.60
C PHE A 488 -12.68 8.83 -2.10
N VAL A 489 -12.39 9.84 -1.28
CA VAL A 489 -12.62 9.78 0.17
C VAL A 489 -13.16 11.12 0.70
N PRO A 490 -14.36 11.15 1.32
CA PRO A 490 -14.87 12.34 1.99
C PRO A 490 -14.21 12.50 3.37
N PHE A 491 -13.42 13.55 3.56
CA PHE A 491 -12.67 13.76 4.80
C PHE A 491 -13.57 13.92 6.03
N ARG A 492 -14.81 14.41 5.84
CA ARG A 492 -15.79 14.59 6.93
C ARG A 492 -16.05 13.33 7.75
N ASP A 493 -15.86 12.15 7.16
CA ASP A 493 -16.13 10.86 7.79
C ASP A 493 -15.07 10.47 8.82
N TYR A 494 -13.90 11.13 8.79
CA TYR A 494 -12.76 10.84 9.65
C TYR A 494 -12.49 11.89 10.71
N ILE A 495 -13.19 13.04 10.64
CA ILE A 495 -13.05 14.12 11.63
C ILE A 495 -13.60 13.64 12.97
N ASP A 496 -12.70 13.33 13.90
CA ASP A 496 -13.08 12.89 15.24
C ASP A 496 -13.81 14.01 16.02
N ARG A 497 -14.95 13.65 16.64
CA ARG A 497 -15.73 14.53 17.51
C ARG A 497 -14.95 14.96 18.76
N SER A 498 -13.89 14.23 19.12
CA SER A 498 -12.99 14.60 20.22
C SER A 498 -12.02 15.74 19.89
N GLY A 499 -11.90 16.13 18.61
CA GLY A 499 -10.99 17.17 18.14
C GLY A 499 -9.53 16.71 17.97
N ASN A 500 -9.24 15.41 18.04
CA ASN A 500 -7.89 14.88 17.82
C ASN A 500 -7.52 14.86 16.32
N GLN A 501 -6.99 15.99 15.84
CA GLN A 501 -6.60 16.17 14.44
C GLN A 501 -5.62 15.10 13.94
N ILE A 502 -4.69 14.65 14.78
CA ILE A 502 -3.67 13.66 14.40
C ILE A 502 -4.32 12.32 14.05
N LEU A 503 -5.30 11.89 14.84
CA LEU A 503 -6.00 10.63 14.59
C LEU A 503 -6.89 10.73 13.35
N SER A 504 -7.57 11.87 13.16
CA SER A 504 -8.37 12.12 11.96
C SER A 504 -7.52 12.06 10.68
N MET A 505 -6.32 12.66 10.70
CA MET A 505 -5.36 12.62 9.60
C MET A 505 -4.87 11.18 9.33
N ALA A 506 -4.53 10.42 10.37
CA ALA A 506 -4.05 9.05 10.21
C ALA A 506 -5.11 8.14 9.60
N ARG A 507 -6.39 8.30 9.96
CA ARG A 507 -7.48 7.52 9.37
C ARG A 507 -7.79 7.91 7.93
N LEU A 508 -7.77 9.21 7.62
CA LEU A 508 -7.91 9.68 6.24
C LEU A 508 -6.82 9.06 5.36
N ALA A 509 -5.56 9.17 5.78
CA ALA A 509 -4.43 8.68 4.99
C ALA A 509 -4.49 7.17 4.78
N LYS A 510 -4.96 6.42 5.79
CA LYS A 510 -5.15 4.97 5.70
C LYS A 510 -6.04 4.59 4.51
N ASP A 511 -7.24 5.16 4.45
CA ASP A 511 -8.23 4.75 3.45
C ASP A 511 -7.87 5.33 2.06
N VAL A 512 -7.36 6.56 2.01
CA VAL A 512 -6.93 7.21 0.77
C VAL A 512 -5.78 6.47 0.06
N LEU A 513 -4.85 5.89 0.82
CA LEU A 513 -3.63 5.29 0.28
C LEU A 513 -3.73 3.76 0.12
N ALA A 514 -4.81 3.15 0.60
CA ALA A 514 -4.97 1.69 0.65
C ALA A 514 -4.82 1.03 -0.73
N GLU A 515 -5.29 1.67 -1.80
CA GLU A 515 -5.33 1.08 -3.13
C GLU A 515 -4.08 1.33 -4.00
N ILE A 516 -3.28 2.33 -3.66
CA ILE A 516 -2.13 2.73 -4.48
C ILE A 516 -1.17 1.56 -4.76
N PRO A 517 -0.84 0.69 -3.78
CA PRO A 517 -0.01 -0.48 -4.06
C PRO A 517 -0.61 -1.41 -5.13
N GLU A 518 -1.91 -1.68 -5.07
CA GLU A 518 -2.58 -2.56 -6.02
C GLU A 518 -2.70 -1.91 -7.41
N GLN A 519 -3.02 -0.62 -7.47
CA GLN A 519 -3.10 0.14 -8.71
C GLN A 519 -1.74 0.18 -9.43
N LEU A 520 -0.64 0.37 -8.69
CA LEU A 520 0.73 0.32 -9.23
C LEU A 520 1.07 -1.07 -9.75
N LEU A 521 0.84 -2.12 -8.95
CA LEU A 521 1.13 -3.50 -9.36
C LEU A 521 0.32 -3.91 -10.60
N SER A 522 -0.95 -3.50 -10.66
CA SER A 522 -1.83 -3.71 -11.80
C SER A 522 -1.27 -3.05 -13.07
N PHE A 523 -0.77 -1.81 -12.97
CA PHE A 523 -0.09 -1.14 -14.08
C PHE A 523 1.15 -1.92 -14.54
N MET A 524 2.09 -2.20 -13.62
CA MET A 524 3.36 -2.84 -13.96
C MET A 524 3.14 -4.21 -14.61
N LYS A 525 2.21 -5.01 -14.06
CA LYS A 525 1.81 -6.30 -14.61
C LYS A 525 1.19 -6.17 -16.00
N SER A 526 0.30 -5.19 -16.22
CA SER A 526 -0.34 -4.97 -17.52
C SER A 526 0.65 -4.59 -18.63
N LYS A 527 1.77 -3.96 -18.27
CA LYS A 527 2.84 -3.55 -19.20
C LYS A 527 3.99 -4.54 -19.27
N GLY A 528 4.00 -5.60 -18.46
CA GLY A 528 5.10 -6.56 -18.37
C GLY A 528 6.40 -5.94 -17.84
N ILE A 529 6.29 -4.94 -16.96
CA ILE A 529 7.44 -4.26 -16.36
C ILE A 529 7.89 -5.03 -15.13
N GLU A 530 9.19 -5.31 -15.06
CA GLU A 530 9.82 -5.97 -13.92
C GLU A 530 10.55 -4.95 -13.02
N PRO A 531 10.63 -5.18 -11.70
CA PRO A 531 11.41 -4.34 -10.80
C PRO A 531 12.88 -4.30 -11.19
N ARG A 532 13.49 -3.11 -11.09
CA ARG A 532 14.93 -2.96 -11.36
C ARG A 532 15.74 -3.64 -10.26
N PRO A 533 16.87 -4.28 -10.59
CA PRO A 533 17.75 -4.82 -9.58
C PRO A 533 18.28 -3.69 -8.68
N ALA A 534 18.33 -3.94 -7.38
CA ALA A 534 18.93 -3.01 -6.44
C ALA A 534 20.40 -2.75 -6.83
N PRO A 535 20.86 -1.48 -6.86
CA PRO A 535 22.25 -1.19 -7.15
C PRO A 535 23.17 -1.87 -6.13
N PRO A 536 24.33 -2.40 -6.56
CA PRO A 536 25.24 -3.10 -5.66
C PRO A 536 25.69 -2.20 -4.51
N ALA A 537 25.83 -2.77 -3.31
CA ALA A 537 26.15 -2.08 -2.06
C ALA A 537 27.46 -1.27 -2.06
N SER A 538 28.27 -1.37 -3.12
CA SER A 538 29.57 -0.70 -3.29
C SER A 538 29.50 0.72 -3.85
N CYS A 539 28.35 1.21 -4.31
CA CYS A 539 28.22 2.58 -4.81
C CYS A 539 27.85 3.55 -3.67
N VAL A 540 28.84 3.92 -2.85
CA VAL A 540 28.74 5.14 -2.02
C VAL A 540 28.69 6.34 -2.98
N PRO A 541 27.72 7.26 -2.89
CA PRO A 541 27.76 8.48 -3.68
C PRO A 541 29.03 9.26 -3.31
N ASN A 542 29.96 9.39 -4.25
CA ASN A 542 31.05 10.34 -4.10
C ASN A 542 30.45 11.70 -3.79
N LYS A 543 30.81 12.28 -2.64
CA LYS A 543 30.52 13.68 -2.32
C LYS A 543 30.85 14.54 -3.55
N PRO A 544 29.98 15.49 -3.95
CA PRO A 544 30.40 16.48 -4.92
C PRO A 544 31.65 17.19 -4.38
N PRO A 545 32.70 17.39 -5.20
CA PRO A 545 33.89 18.09 -4.76
C PRO A 545 33.46 19.48 -4.27
N GLY A 546 33.71 19.76 -3.00
CA GLY A 546 33.39 21.03 -2.37
C GLY A 546 33.97 22.16 -3.21
N SER A 547 33.14 23.16 -3.49
CA SER A 547 33.55 24.38 -4.17
C SER A 547 34.81 24.94 -3.51
N MET A 548 35.87 24.98 -4.30
CA MET A 548 37.09 25.69 -3.97
C MET A 548 36.70 27.16 -3.76
N ARG A 549 36.84 27.65 -2.53
CA ARG A 549 36.80 29.09 -2.25
C ARG A 549 37.93 29.73 -3.06
N ILE A 550 37.55 30.64 -3.96
CA ILE A 550 38.40 31.76 -4.38
C ILE A 550 37.84 32.98 -3.66
#